data_AF-A0A2T3INE8-F1
#
_entry.id   AF-A0A2T3INE8-F1
#
_cell.length_a   1.000
_cell.length_b   1.000
_cell.length_c   1.000
_cell.angle_alpha   90.00
_cell.angle_beta   90.00
_cell.angle_gamma   90.00
#
_symmetry.space_group_name_H-M   'P 1'
#
loop_
_entity.id
_entity.type
_entity.pdbx_description
1 polymer ?
#
loop_
_entity_poly.entity_id
_entity_poly.type
_entity_poly.pdbx_seq_one_letter_code
_entity_poly.pdbx_strand_id
1 'polypeptide(L)'
;MVYSLEHLYQQSLAAILALALLAAPQVLANDNEKVDTAPTSAFTIEVFNSRHQAEHLQLYYPQPVRLEQILIGTVANLSLLPKAQLPTAQQEPEQSIYWTGTGIYKHFPHPNKANVISQLEKVSELVDADENSGFQQLATQLSQFEIGERVFTPLDYDLVRINKASNPLVSEPMTLVLPSRPDSVWVLGAVQHNSEQPWATRSSASQYLKLVGTTSYGDNSIATVIQPDGVIEQHPIAYWNKGHKDIAPGAIIYLGFNNLPAGYQSLNDEIINLLRNKAL
;
A
#
# COMPACT_ATOMS: atom_id res chain seq x y z
N MET A 1 0.17 58.74 -32.90
CA MET A 1 1.04 59.69 -32.17
C MET A 1 0.69 59.54 -30.70
N VAL A 2 1.49 59.06 -29.76
CA VAL A 2 2.93 58.84 -29.60
C VAL A 2 3.09 57.87 -28.40
N TYR A 3 3.84 56.77 -28.58
CA TYR A 3 4.65 55.93 -27.66
C TYR A 3 4.04 55.29 -26.38
N SER A 4 4.04 53.96 -26.19
CA SER A 4 5.15 53.03 -25.77
C SER A 4 5.59 53.26 -24.31
N LEU A 5 5.85 52.28 -23.42
CA LEU A 5 6.17 50.84 -23.51
C LEU A 5 6.20 50.27 -22.04
N GLU A 6 6.36 48.94 -21.87
CA GLU A 6 6.72 48.19 -20.63
C GLU A 6 5.61 47.83 -19.63
N HIS A 7 5.52 46.63 -19.03
CA HIS A 7 6.10 45.31 -19.24
C HIS A 7 5.32 44.30 -18.34
N LEU A 8 5.23 43.04 -18.79
CA LEU A 8 5.16 41.80 -17.98
C LEU A 8 3.98 41.57 -17.01
N TYR A 9 3.03 40.78 -17.49
CA TYR A 9 2.02 40.05 -16.71
C TYR A 9 2.60 38.68 -16.31
N GLN A 10 2.95 38.48 -15.03
CA GLN A 10 3.23 37.15 -14.52
C GLN A 10 2.98 37.05 -13.00
N GLN A 11 2.36 35.94 -12.62
CA GLN A 11 2.33 35.25 -11.32
C GLN A 11 1.16 35.50 -10.35
N SER A 12 0.17 34.61 -10.50
CA SER A 12 -0.36 33.66 -9.51
C SER A 12 -0.57 34.11 -8.05
N LEU A 13 -1.85 34.16 -7.67
CA LEU A 13 -2.33 34.13 -6.28
C LEU A 13 -1.90 32.83 -5.56
N ALA A 14 -1.19 32.98 -4.44
CA ALA A 14 -1.19 32.02 -3.35
C ALA A 14 -1.85 32.68 -2.14
N ALA A 15 -3.04 32.22 -1.77
CA ALA A 15 -3.73 32.69 -0.58
C ALA A 15 -3.21 31.91 0.65
N ILE A 16 -2.50 32.62 1.52
CA ILE A 16 -2.15 32.17 2.87
C ILE A 16 -3.19 32.75 3.82
N LEU A 17 -3.85 31.91 4.62
CA LEU A 17 -4.60 32.36 5.79
C LEU A 17 -4.03 31.71 7.05
N ALA A 18 -3.61 32.56 7.99
CA ALA A 18 -3.00 32.22 9.27
C ALA A 18 -4.07 31.92 10.34
N LEU A 19 -3.72 31.05 11.30
CA LEU A 19 -4.30 31.10 12.65
C LEU A 19 -3.19 30.96 13.69
N ALA A 20 -2.91 32.07 14.39
CA ALA A 20 -2.04 32.10 15.55
C ALA A 20 -2.89 31.85 16.80
N LEU A 21 -2.52 30.86 17.62
CA LEU A 21 -2.95 30.79 19.01
C LEU A 21 -1.73 30.80 19.96
N LEU A 22 -1.80 31.74 20.88
CA LEU A 22 -0.84 32.15 21.90
C LEU A 22 -0.22 30.99 22.71
N ALA A 23 1.13 30.95 22.76
CA ALA A 23 1.87 30.29 23.81
C ALA A 23 2.32 31.34 24.84
N ALA A 24 1.86 31.20 26.09
CA ALA A 24 2.46 31.90 27.23
C ALA A 24 3.36 30.90 27.98
N PRO A 25 4.64 31.22 28.25
CA PRO A 25 5.50 30.36 29.06
C PRO A 25 5.22 30.60 30.55
N GLN A 26 5.06 29.51 31.31
CA GLN A 26 5.15 29.53 32.77
C GLN A 26 6.54 29.02 33.17
N VAL A 27 7.19 29.67 34.15
CA VAL A 27 8.55 29.34 34.61
C VAL A 27 8.54 28.92 36.09
N LEU A 28 9.51 28.03 36.41
CA LEU A 28 10.17 27.68 37.69
C LEU A 28 9.82 26.26 38.20
N ALA A 29 10.75 25.39 38.61
CA ALA A 29 12.14 25.53 39.05
C ALA A 29 13.00 24.27 38.76
N ASN A 30 14.33 24.42 38.86
CA ASN A 30 15.38 23.39 38.73
C ASN A 30 15.08 22.09 39.48
N ASP A 31 15.36 20.95 38.82
CA ASP A 31 16.18 19.87 39.38
C ASP A 31 16.82 19.05 38.24
N ASN A 32 18.07 18.64 38.47
CA ASN A 32 18.89 17.90 37.52
C ASN A 32 18.29 16.54 37.17
N GLU A 33 17.61 16.42 36.03
CA GLU A 33 17.47 15.16 35.32
C GLU A 33 18.02 15.30 33.90
N LYS A 34 18.81 14.29 33.52
CA LYS A 34 19.39 14.14 32.20
C LYS A 34 18.24 14.00 31.21
N VAL A 35 17.85 15.11 30.58
CA VAL A 35 16.86 15.15 29.52
C VAL A 35 17.45 14.38 28.33
N ASP A 36 17.02 13.14 28.15
CA ASP A 36 17.07 12.51 26.84
C ASP A 36 16.20 13.38 25.93
N THR A 37 16.85 14.25 25.16
CA THR A 37 16.19 15.08 24.16
C THR A 37 15.62 14.15 23.09
N ALA A 38 14.34 13.80 23.23
CA ALA A 38 13.56 13.23 22.14
C ALA A 38 13.77 14.10 20.90
N PRO A 39 13.95 13.53 19.70
CA PRO A 39 14.20 14.32 18.50
C PRO A 39 13.07 15.34 18.31
N THR A 40 13.43 16.61 18.39
CA THR A 40 12.59 17.80 18.21
C THR A 40 12.28 18.04 16.73
N SER A 41 11.95 16.99 15.97
CA SER A 41 11.61 17.13 14.55
C SER A 41 10.12 16.99 14.37
N ALA A 42 9.46 18.11 14.11
CA ALA A 42 8.09 18.10 13.61
C ALA A 42 8.01 17.29 12.30
N PHE A 43 6.89 16.62 12.08
CA PHE A 43 6.68 15.78 10.90
C PHE A 43 5.22 15.82 10.45
N THR A 44 4.97 15.31 9.25
CA THR A 44 3.64 15.27 8.64
C THR A 44 3.27 13.83 8.32
N ILE A 45 1.99 13.50 8.55
CA ILE A 45 1.38 12.27 8.05
C ILE A 45 0.47 12.63 6.87
N GLU A 46 0.73 12.02 5.73
CA GLU A 46 -0.15 12.14 4.57
C GLU A 46 -1.18 11.00 4.60
N VAL A 47 -2.47 11.31 4.53
CA VAL A 47 -3.56 10.33 4.61
C VAL A 47 -4.31 10.27 3.28
N PHE A 48 -4.31 9.10 2.67
CA PHE A 48 -4.94 8.79 1.38
C PHE A 48 -6.11 7.82 1.55
N ASN A 49 -7.12 7.93 0.70
CA ASN A 49 -8.15 6.90 0.52
C ASN A 49 -7.74 5.85 -0.53
N SER A 50 -6.78 6.16 -1.41
CA SER A 50 -6.14 5.26 -2.37
C SER A 50 -4.88 5.95 -2.86
N ARG A 51 -3.80 5.18 -3.03
CA ARG A 51 -2.52 5.74 -3.50
C ARG A 51 -2.52 6.19 -4.97
N HIS A 52 -3.58 5.89 -5.71
CA HIS A 52 -3.76 6.41 -7.06
C HIS A 52 -4.30 7.85 -7.10
N GLN A 53 -4.72 8.43 -5.97
CA GLN A 53 -5.22 9.80 -5.89
C GLN A 53 -4.11 10.82 -5.59
N ALA A 54 -4.23 12.02 -6.17
CA ALA A 54 -3.33 13.13 -5.90
C ALA A 54 -3.71 13.90 -4.62
N GLU A 55 -5.02 14.07 -4.39
CA GLU A 55 -5.53 14.77 -3.21
C GLU A 55 -5.42 13.87 -1.96
N HIS A 56 -5.04 14.47 -0.85
CA HIS A 56 -4.87 13.79 0.42
C HIS A 56 -5.00 14.77 1.58
N LEU A 57 -5.23 14.24 2.79
CA LEU A 57 -5.20 15.00 4.02
C LEU A 57 -3.77 15.02 4.57
N GLN A 58 -3.33 16.16 5.11
CA GLN A 58 -2.05 16.29 5.80
C GLN A 58 -2.28 16.59 7.28
N LEU A 59 -1.70 15.76 8.15
CA LEU A 59 -1.73 15.94 9.60
C LEU A 59 -0.35 16.32 10.09
N TYR A 60 -0.21 17.51 10.67
CA TYR A 60 1.04 18.03 11.19
C TYR A 60 1.20 17.74 12.69
N TYR A 61 2.36 17.21 13.09
CA TYR A 61 2.70 16.92 14.47
C TYR A 61 3.99 17.67 14.86
N PRO A 62 3.94 18.54 15.90
CA PRO A 62 5.10 19.34 16.31
C PRO A 62 6.18 18.55 17.07
N GLN A 63 5.87 17.33 17.49
CA GLN A 63 6.75 16.44 18.25
C GLN A 63 6.41 14.97 17.94
N PRO A 64 7.31 14.02 18.25
CA PRO A 64 7.02 12.59 18.15
C PRO A 64 5.73 12.20 18.87
N VAL A 65 4.85 11.49 18.18
CA VAL A 65 3.56 11.02 18.73
C VAL A 65 3.40 9.52 18.58
N ARG A 66 2.57 8.94 19.42
CA ARG A 66 2.21 7.51 19.36
C ARG A 66 1.29 7.26 18.17
N LEU A 67 1.40 6.09 17.53
CA LEU A 67 0.54 5.68 16.40
C LEU A 67 -0.96 5.87 16.70
N GLU A 68 -1.39 5.56 17.92
CA GLU A 68 -2.76 5.80 18.36
C GLU A 68 -3.21 7.26 18.20
N GLN A 69 -2.34 8.23 18.51
CA GLN A 69 -2.67 9.66 18.37
C GLN A 69 -2.83 10.04 16.89
N ILE A 70 -2.05 9.42 16.00
CA ILE A 70 -2.19 9.59 14.55
C ILE A 70 -3.54 9.03 14.09
N LEU A 71 -3.94 7.85 14.56
CA LEU A 71 -5.23 7.25 14.23
C LEU A 71 -6.41 8.09 14.75
N ILE A 72 -6.33 8.61 15.99
CA ILE A 72 -7.34 9.52 16.55
C ILE A 72 -7.46 10.78 15.71
N GLY A 73 -6.33 11.42 15.39
CA GLY A 73 -6.29 12.61 14.55
C GLY A 73 -6.87 12.34 13.15
N THR A 74 -6.61 11.15 12.60
CA THR A 74 -7.15 10.75 11.30
C THR A 74 -8.66 10.53 11.36
N VAL A 75 -9.15 9.76 12.35
CA VAL A 75 -10.58 9.47 12.54
C VAL A 75 -11.39 10.77 12.74
N ALA A 76 -10.85 11.72 13.51
CA ALA A 76 -11.48 13.02 13.74
C ALA A 76 -11.61 13.88 12.47
N ASN A 77 -10.80 13.62 11.44
CA ASN A 77 -10.74 14.39 10.21
C ASN A 77 -11.15 13.57 8.96
N LEU A 78 -11.79 12.40 9.12
CA LEU A 78 -12.19 11.55 7.98
C LEU A 78 -13.10 12.26 6.99
N SER A 79 -13.96 13.17 7.46
CA SER A 79 -14.84 13.97 6.61
C SER A 79 -14.09 14.92 5.66
N LEU A 80 -12.81 15.19 5.94
CA LEU A 80 -11.93 16.00 5.10
C LEU A 80 -11.17 15.15 4.07
N LEU A 81 -11.25 13.82 4.12
CA LEU A 81 -10.63 12.98 3.12
C LEU A 81 -11.37 13.13 1.78
N PRO A 82 -10.63 13.23 0.66
CA PRO A 82 -11.24 13.22 -0.66
C PRO A 82 -12.14 11.99 -0.83
N LYS A 83 -13.29 12.18 -1.48
CA LYS A 83 -14.20 11.06 -1.75
C LYS A 83 -13.57 10.15 -2.81
N ALA A 84 -13.57 8.84 -2.57
CA ALA A 84 -13.23 7.86 -3.60
C ALA A 84 -14.26 7.98 -4.74
N GLN A 85 -13.79 8.18 -5.98
CA GLN A 85 -14.66 8.21 -7.15
C GLN A 85 -15.12 6.77 -7.45
N LEU A 86 -16.29 6.39 -6.94
CA LEU A 86 -16.95 5.13 -7.26
C LEU A 86 -17.72 5.26 -8.60
N PRO A 87 -17.56 4.32 -9.55
CA PRO A 87 -18.30 4.35 -10.80
C PRO A 87 -19.69 3.71 -10.65
N THR A 88 -20.59 4.26 -9.83
CA THR A 88 -22.06 4.15 -10.04
C THR A 88 -22.85 5.00 -9.06
N ALA A 89 -23.83 5.72 -9.60
CA ALA A 89 -24.82 6.46 -8.84
C ALA A 89 -25.91 5.50 -8.31
N GLN A 90 -25.75 4.97 -7.10
CA GLN A 90 -26.84 4.46 -6.28
C GLN A 90 -26.34 4.26 -4.84
N GLN A 91 -26.81 5.16 -3.96
CA GLN A 91 -26.57 5.23 -2.51
C GLN A 91 -25.12 5.54 -2.12
N GLU A 92 -24.86 6.73 -1.56
CA GLU A 92 -23.57 7.02 -0.90
C GLU A 92 -23.42 5.99 0.23
N PRO A 93 -22.52 4.99 0.12
CA PRO A 93 -22.21 4.18 1.27
C PRO A 93 -21.57 5.14 2.28
N GLU A 94 -21.97 5.07 3.55
CA GLU A 94 -21.10 5.59 4.62
C GLU A 94 -19.69 5.11 4.27
N GLN A 95 -18.74 6.04 4.16
CA GLN A 95 -17.36 5.75 3.73
C GLN A 95 -16.71 4.83 4.76
N SER A 96 -16.99 3.54 4.62
CA SER A 96 -16.58 2.52 5.56
C SER A 96 -15.14 2.16 5.22
N ILE A 97 -14.23 2.64 6.06
CA ILE A 97 -12.81 2.30 5.96
C ILE A 97 -12.68 0.79 6.00
N TYR A 98 -12.04 0.23 4.99
CA TYR A 98 -11.70 -1.18 4.96
C TYR A 98 -10.43 -1.42 5.77
N TRP A 99 -10.59 -1.58 7.08
CA TRP A 99 -9.48 -1.70 8.04
C TRP A 99 -8.46 -2.78 7.67
N THR A 100 -8.89 -3.93 7.13
CA THR A 100 -7.99 -4.99 6.66
C THR A 100 -7.04 -4.53 5.56
N GLY A 101 -7.45 -3.58 4.72
CA GLY A 101 -6.65 -3.02 3.65
C GLY A 101 -5.80 -1.81 4.05
N THR A 102 -5.93 -1.32 5.29
CA THR A 102 -5.22 -0.11 5.73
C THR A 102 -3.73 -0.36 5.90
N GLY A 103 -2.90 0.62 5.55
CA GLY A 103 -1.45 0.49 5.66
C GLY A 103 -0.79 1.82 6.00
N ILE A 104 0.29 1.75 6.78
CA ILE A 104 1.17 2.89 7.02
C ILE A 104 2.53 2.57 6.39
N TYR A 105 3.10 3.54 5.69
CA TYR A 105 4.25 3.38 4.83
C TYR A 105 5.28 4.45 5.14
N LYS A 106 6.55 4.06 5.18
CA LYS A 106 7.66 4.99 5.37
C LYS A 106 7.91 5.84 4.14
N HIS A 107 7.91 5.20 2.97
CA HIS A 107 8.12 5.90 1.71
C HIS A 107 7.55 5.11 0.52
N PHE A 108 7.41 5.81 -0.62
CA PHE A 108 7.05 5.27 -1.92
C PHE A 108 8.06 5.73 -2.98
N PRO A 109 8.41 4.90 -3.97
CA PRO A 109 8.14 3.45 -4.06
C PRO A 109 9.01 2.64 -3.08
N HIS A 110 8.71 1.35 -2.91
CA HIS A 110 9.51 0.40 -2.13
C HIS A 110 10.95 0.32 -2.71
N PRO A 111 12.02 0.28 -1.89
CA PRO A 111 13.40 0.35 -2.38
C PRO A 111 13.74 -0.75 -3.39
N ASN A 112 13.24 -1.96 -3.14
CA ASN A 112 13.53 -3.13 -3.98
C ASN A 112 12.66 -3.23 -5.24
N LYS A 113 11.67 -2.34 -5.45
CA LYS A 113 10.70 -2.46 -6.56
C LYS A 113 11.42 -2.51 -7.92
N ALA A 114 12.33 -1.56 -8.16
CA ALA A 114 13.07 -1.48 -9.42
C ALA A 114 13.98 -2.71 -9.64
N ASN A 115 14.59 -3.23 -8.57
CA ASN A 115 15.45 -4.41 -8.64
C ASN A 115 14.65 -5.66 -9.03
N VAL A 116 13.49 -5.89 -8.42
CA VAL A 116 12.63 -7.05 -8.75
C VAL A 116 12.13 -6.97 -10.20
N ILE A 117 11.71 -5.78 -10.66
CA ILE A 117 11.31 -5.57 -12.06
C ILE A 117 12.46 -5.88 -13.01
N SER A 118 13.67 -5.37 -12.74
CA SER A 118 14.85 -5.66 -13.56
C SER A 118 15.21 -7.16 -13.59
N GLN A 119 15.02 -7.88 -12.48
CA GLN A 119 15.23 -9.32 -12.46
C GLN A 119 14.20 -10.07 -13.31
N LEU A 120 12.92 -9.69 -13.26
CA LEU A 120 11.88 -10.25 -14.12
C LEU A 120 12.20 -10.04 -15.61
N GLU A 121 12.64 -8.84 -15.98
CA GLU A 121 13.05 -8.50 -17.34
C GLU A 121 14.25 -9.37 -17.78
N LYS A 122 15.29 -9.49 -16.95
CA LYS A 122 16.44 -10.34 -17.25
C LYS A 122 16.09 -11.81 -17.36
N VAL A 123 15.25 -12.34 -16.47
CA VAL A 123 14.81 -13.73 -16.55
C VAL A 123 14.03 -13.97 -17.83
N SER A 124 13.23 -13.00 -18.30
CA SER A 124 12.49 -13.13 -19.57
C SER A 124 13.41 -13.31 -20.79
N GLU A 125 14.66 -12.86 -20.72
CA GLU A 125 15.68 -13.04 -21.78
C GLU A 125 16.41 -14.39 -21.70
N LEU A 126 16.30 -15.09 -20.55
CA LEU A 126 17.01 -16.34 -20.27
C LEU A 126 16.13 -17.59 -20.45
N VAL A 127 14.81 -17.41 -20.57
CA VAL A 127 13.83 -18.50 -20.71
C VAL A 127 13.35 -18.65 -22.15
N ASP A 128 12.65 -19.75 -22.43
CA ASP A 128 12.10 -20.02 -23.74
C ASP A 128 10.99 -19.01 -24.13
N ALA A 129 10.72 -18.90 -25.43
CA ALA A 129 9.77 -17.93 -25.97
C ALA A 129 8.34 -18.10 -25.44
N ASP A 130 7.95 -19.31 -25.03
CA ASP A 130 6.62 -19.59 -24.49
C ASP A 130 6.49 -19.16 -23.01
N GLU A 131 7.61 -19.04 -22.27
CA GLU A 131 7.65 -18.66 -20.86
C GLU A 131 7.88 -17.16 -20.66
N ASN A 132 8.61 -16.51 -21.57
CA ASN A 132 9.04 -15.12 -21.44
C ASN A 132 7.90 -14.12 -21.15
N SER A 133 6.71 -14.37 -21.71
CA SER A 133 5.59 -13.45 -21.68
C SER A 133 5.02 -13.30 -20.27
N GLY A 134 5.07 -14.35 -19.44
CA GLY A 134 4.61 -14.30 -18.05
C GLY A 134 5.47 -13.35 -17.21
N PHE A 135 6.80 -13.41 -17.40
CA PHE A 135 7.74 -12.51 -16.72
C PHE A 135 7.57 -11.05 -17.16
N GLN A 136 7.42 -10.78 -18.46
CA GLN A 136 7.22 -9.43 -18.99
C GLN A 136 5.88 -8.82 -18.56
N GLN A 137 4.80 -9.61 -18.58
CA GLN A 137 3.50 -9.20 -18.07
C GLN A 137 3.57 -8.84 -16.59
N LEU A 138 4.28 -9.63 -15.79
CA LEU A 138 4.43 -9.36 -14.35
C LEU A 138 5.28 -8.11 -14.09
N ALA A 139 6.40 -7.93 -14.81
CA ALA A 139 7.23 -6.73 -14.72
C ALA A 139 6.42 -5.47 -15.03
N THR A 140 5.63 -5.51 -16.11
CA THR A 140 4.71 -4.43 -16.50
C THR A 140 3.69 -4.16 -15.40
N GLN A 141 3.04 -5.19 -14.85
CA GLN A 141 2.04 -5.04 -13.81
C GLN A 141 2.62 -4.45 -12.51
N LEU A 142 3.80 -4.93 -12.09
CA LEU A 142 4.48 -4.41 -10.91
C LEU A 142 4.87 -2.94 -11.09
N SER A 143 5.24 -2.51 -12.30
CA SER A 143 5.57 -1.11 -12.58
C SER A 143 4.40 -0.17 -12.25
N GLN A 144 3.16 -0.61 -12.51
CA GLN A 144 1.93 0.16 -12.32
C GLN A 144 1.40 0.16 -10.88
N PHE A 145 1.82 -0.79 -10.04
CA PHE A 145 1.34 -0.85 -8.66
C PHE A 145 1.98 0.19 -7.76
N GLU A 146 1.17 0.79 -6.89
CA GLU A 146 1.62 1.59 -5.76
C GLU A 146 2.14 0.68 -4.66
N ILE A 147 3.46 0.43 -4.65
CA ILE A 147 4.13 -0.42 -3.66
C ILE A 147 5.09 0.45 -2.87
N GLY A 148 4.86 0.60 -1.57
CA GLY A 148 5.70 1.39 -0.65
C GLY A 148 6.49 0.51 0.32
N GLU A 149 7.22 1.09 1.27
CA GLU A 149 7.79 0.33 2.40
C GLU A 149 6.78 0.31 3.57
N ARG A 150 6.01 -0.78 3.71
CA ARG A 150 4.95 -0.89 4.72
C ARG A 150 5.52 -1.20 6.10
N VAL A 151 4.98 -0.56 7.13
CA VAL A 151 5.19 -0.96 8.52
C VAL A 151 4.09 -1.94 8.90
N PHE A 152 4.47 -3.20 9.15
CA PHE A 152 3.53 -4.26 9.54
C PHE A 152 3.13 -4.15 11.01
N THR A 153 2.22 -3.22 11.29
CA THR A 153 1.58 -3.01 12.59
C THR A 153 0.06 -3.01 12.43
N PRO A 154 -0.72 -3.51 13.41
CA PRO A 154 -2.16 -3.31 13.39
C PRO A 154 -2.50 -1.82 13.33
N LEU A 155 -3.47 -1.46 12.49
CA LEU A 155 -4.01 -0.10 12.37
C LEU A 155 -5.47 0.00 12.80
N ASP A 156 -6.08 -1.12 13.17
CA ASP A 156 -7.37 -1.13 13.84
C ASP A 156 -7.24 -0.38 15.18
N TYR A 157 -8.05 0.67 15.31
CA TYR A 157 -8.03 1.56 16.46
C TYR A 157 -8.24 0.81 17.79
N ASP A 158 -9.15 -0.16 17.83
CA ASP A 158 -9.44 -0.91 19.06
C ASP A 158 -8.26 -1.81 19.44
N LEU A 159 -7.58 -2.41 18.45
CA LEU A 159 -6.40 -3.25 18.69
C LEU A 159 -5.20 -2.43 19.19
N VAL A 160 -4.93 -1.28 18.57
CA VAL A 160 -3.82 -0.39 18.95
C VAL A 160 -3.99 0.14 20.37
N ARG A 161 -5.22 0.44 20.80
CA ARG A 161 -5.52 0.93 22.16
C ARG A 161 -5.23 -0.12 23.23
N ILE A 162 -5.49 -1.39 22.94
CA ILE A 162 -5.36 -2.48 23.91
C ILE A 162 -3.91 -2.97 24.03
N ASN A 163 -3.16 -3.02 22.92
CA ASN A 163 -1.80 -3.55 22.89
C ASN A 163 -0.74 -2.44 22.74
N LYS A 164 -0.04 -2.12 23.83
CA LYS A 164 1.07 -1.13 23.82
C LYS A 164 2.18 -1.47 22.81
N ALA A 165 2.44 -2.75 22.53
CA ALA A 165 3.44 -3.15 21.54
C ALA A 165 3.02 -2.79 20.10
N SER A 166 1.72 -2.60 19.85
CA SER A 166 1.14 -2.15 18.59
C SER A 166 0.98 -0.62 18.52
N ASN A 167 1.57 0.12 19.47
CA ASN A 167 1.51 1.58 19.54
C ASN A 167 2.93 2.21 19.51
N PRO A 168 3.66 2.07 18.39
CA PRO A 168 5.02 2.61 18.27
C PRO A 168 5.02 4.14 18.35
N LEU A 169 6.16 4.69 18.76
CA LEU A 169 6.42 6.13 18.64
C LEU A 169 6.79 6.44 17.19
N VAL A 170 6.11 7.41 16.60
CA VAL A 170 6.34 7.91 15.25
C VAL A 170 6.97 9.30 15.35
N SER A 171 8.07 9.50 14.64
CA SER A 171 8.87 10.73 14.67
C SER A 171 9.34 11.18 13.30
N GLU A 172 8.85 10.54 12.24
CA GLU A 172 9.25 10.76 10.86
C GLU A 172 8.02 10.85 9.96
N PRO A 173 8.10 11.53 8.80
CA PRO A 173 7.01 11.56 7.85
C PRO A 173 6.62 10.16 7.39
N MET A 174 5.32 9.91 7.29
CA MET A 174 4.78 8.63 6.81
C MET A 174 3.51 8.86 6.00
N THR A 175 3.16 7.88 5.20
CA THR A 175 1.92 7.84 4.43
C THR A 175 0.98 6.82 5.04
N LEU A 176 -0.23 7.24 5.42
CA LEU A 176 -1.32 6.39 5.86
C LEU A 176 -2.33 6.21 4.71
N VAL A 177 -2.73 4.97 4.43
CA VAL A 177 -3.68 4.62 3.38
C VAL A 177 -4.90 3.96 4.03
N LEU A 178 -6.07 4.54 3.80
CA LEU A 178 -7.37 4.15 4.34
C LEU A 178 -8.36 3.82 3.20
N PRO A 179 -8.22 2.63 2.59
CA PRO A 179 -8.98 2.30 1.39
C PRO A 179 -10.45 2.01 1.67
N SER A 180 -11.27 2.26 0.66
CA SER A 180 -12.59 1.62 0.58
C SER A 180 -12.43 0.14 0.25
N ARG A 181 -13.40 -0.69 0.64
CA ARG A 181 -13.36 -2.14 0.37
C ARG A 181 -13.37 -2.39 -1.13
N PRO A 182 -12.34 -3.03 -1.72
CA PRO A 182 -12.37 -3.41 -3.13
C PRO A 182 -13.44 -4.47 -3.37
N ASP A 183 -13.89 -4.59 -4.62
CA ASP A 183 -14.79 -5.65 -5.09
C ASP A 183 -14.07 -6.68 -5.97
N SER A 184 -12.74 -6.72 -5.87
CA SER A 184 -11.85 -7.48 -6.76
C SER A 184 -10.70 -8.17 -6.02
N VAL A 185 -9.99 -9.05 -6.72
CA VAL A 185 -8.70 -9.63 -6.33
C VAL A 185 -7.75 -9.57 -7.52
N TRP A 186 -6.45 -9.56 -7.27
CA TRP A 186 -5.44 -9.72 -8.33
C TRP A 186 -5.03 -11.17 -8.49
N VAL A 187 -4.86 -11.64 -9.73
CA VAL A 187 -4.26 -12.94 -10.04
C VAL A 187 -3.02 -12.70 -10.90
N LEU A 188 -1.86 -13.11 -10.39
CA LEU A 188 -0.54 -12.78 -10.92
C LEU A 188 0.39 -14.00 -10.99
N GLY A 189 1.44 -13.89 -11.78
CA GLY A 189 2.56 -14.83 -11.81
C GLY A 189 2.53 -15.72 -13.06
N ALA A 190 2.70 -17.03 -12.89
CA ALA A 190 2.72 -18.02 -13.96
C ALA A 190 1.32 -18.35 -14.52
N VAL A 191 0.56 -17.31 -14.90
CA VAL A 191 -0.80 -17.39 -15.46
C VAL A 191 -0.81 -16.85 -16.90
N GLN A 192 -1.84 -17.17 -17.67
CA GLN A 192 -1.94 -16.70 -19.06
C GLN A 192 -2.03 -15.18 -19.13
N HIS A 193 -2.80 -14.58 -18.21
CA HIS A 193 -3.01 -13.15 -18.12
C HIS A 193 -2.99 -12.67 -16.67
N ASN A 194 -1.98 -11.87 -16.33
CA ASN A 194 -1.94 -11.14 -15.06
C ASN A 194 -3.07 -10.10 -15.06
N SER A 195 -4.05 -10.27 -14.17
CA SER A 195 -5.28 -9.48 -14.25
C SER A 195 -6.03 -9.41 -12.94
N GLU A 196 -6.87 -8.39 -12.83
CA GLU A 196 -7.84 -8.25 -11.77
C GLU A 196 -9.09 -9.08 -12.07
N GLN A 197 -9.62 -9.76 -11.06
CA GLN A 197 -10.79 -10.62 -11.13
C GLN A 197 -11.85 -10.18 -10.13
N PRO A 198 -13.15 -10.19 -10.47
CA PRO A 198 -14.22 -9.87 -9.52
C PRO A 198 -14.14 -10.76 -8.29
N TRP A 199 -14.15 -10.16 -7.11
CA TRP A 199 -14.14 -10.89 -5.84
C TRP A 199 -15.50 -11.58 -5.65
N ALA A 200 -15.44 -12.87 -5.35
CA ALA A 200 -16.59 -13.68 -5.03
C ALA A 200 -16.42 -14.38 -3.68
N THR A 201 -17.50 -14.38 -2.91
CA THR A 201 -17.54 -15.02 -1.58
C THR A 201 -17.25 -16.51 -1.70
N ARG A 202 -16.39 -17.03 -0.80
CA ARG A 202 -15.98 -18.44 -0.75
C ARG A 202 -15.32 -18.97 -2.03
N SER A 203 -14.81 -18.11 -2.90
CA SER A 203 -13.95 -18.52 -4.00
C SER A 203 -12.55 -18.85 -3.48
N SER A 204 -12.05 -20.02 -3.85
CA SER A 204 -10.69 -20.49 -3.55
C SER A 204 -9.68 -20.03 -4.61
N ALA A 205 -8.38 -20.05 -4.28
CA ALA A 205 -7.30 -19.71 -5.21
C ALA A 205 -7.39 -20.53 -6.52
N SER A 206 -7.70 -21.83 -6.41
CA SER A 206 -7.88 -22.71 -7.58
C SER A 206 -9.01 -22.28 -8.51
N GLN A 207 -10.07 -21.66 -7.99
CA GLN A 207 -11.18 -21.17 -8.82
C GLN A 207 -10.77 -19.90 -9.58
N TYR A 208 -10.08 -18.97 -8.92
CA TYR A 208 -9.55 -17.77 -9.59
C TYR A 208 -8.51 -18.12 -10.66
N LEU A 209 -7.60 -19.05 -10.37
CA LEU A 209 -6.60 -19.50 -11.35
C LEU A 209 -7.24 -20.15 -12.60
N LYS A 210 -8.40 -20.79 -12.46
CA LYS A 210 -9.16 -21.31 -13.62
C LYS A 210 -9.77 -20.22 -14.48
N LEU A 211 -10.13 -19.07 -13.92
CA LEU A 211 -10.69 -17.94 -14.68
C LEU A 211 -9.66 -17.34 -15.63
N VAL A 212 -8.41 -17.21 -15.15
CA VAL A 212 -7.32 -16.62 -15.93
C VAL A 212 -6.53 -17.65 -16.74
N GLY A 213 -6.55 -18.92 -16.34
CA GLY A 213 -5.72 -19.99 -16.89
C GLY A 213 -4.27 -19.96 -16.35
N THR A 214 -3.73 -21.12 -16.03
CA THR A 214 -2.32 -21.28 -15.60
C THR A 214 -1.42 -21.65 -16.78
N THR A 215 -0.12 -21.39 -16.68
CA THR A 215 0.87 -21.87 -17.65
C THR A 215 1.50 -23.19 -17.16
N SER A 216 2.23 -23.90 -18.03
CA SER A 216 3.01 -25.09 -17.65
C SER A 216 4.22 -24.77 -16.78
N TYR A 217 4.56 -23.50 -16.65
CA TYR A 217 5.72 -23.00 -15.89
C TYR A 217 5.34 -22.57 -14.46
N GLY A 218 4.07 -22.74 -14.07
CA GLY A 218 3.59 -22.42 -12.72
C GLY A 218 3.59 -23.61 -11.76
N ASP A 219 3.65 -23.33 -10.46
CA ASP A 219 3.37 -24.32 -9.41
C ASP A 219 1.98 -24.96 -9.66
N ASN A 220 1.88 -26.27 -9.48
CA ASN A 220 0.64 -27.02 -9.74
C ASN A 220 -0.07 -27.49 -8.46
N SER A 221 0.53 -27.22 -7.30
CA SER A 221 0.16 -27.73 -5.99
C SER A 221 -0.28 -26.63 -5.05
N ILE A 222 0.41 -25.49 -5.07
CA ILE A 222 0.24 -24.40 -4.12
C ILE A 222 0.24 -23.04 -4.83
N ALA A 223 -0.69 -22.17 -4.45
CA ALA A 223 -0.64 -20.74 -4.75
C ALA A 223 -0.38 -19.96 -3.48
N THR A 224 0.36 -18.86 -3.59
CA THR A 224 0.56 -17.93 -2.47
C THR A 224 -0.52 -16.86 -2.53
N VAL A 225 -1.31 -16.72 -1.47
CA VAL A 225 -2.28 -15.63 -1.31
C VAL A 225 -1.69 -14.60 -0.35
N ILE A 226 -1.71 -13.34 -0.78
CA ILE A 226 -1.29 -12.20 0.00
C ILE A 226 -2.55 -11.42 0.34
N GLN A 227 -2.94 -11.47 1.61
CA GLN A 227 -4.12 -10.76 2.10
C GLN A 227 -3.87 -9.23 2.09
N PRO A 228 -4.92 -8.41 2.14
CA PRO A 228 -4.79 -6.94 2.08
C PRO A 228 -3.96 -6.33 3.23
N ASP A 229 -3.87 -7.02 4.37
CA ASP A 229 -3.02 -6.67 5.51
C ASP A 229 -1.54 -7.05 5.30
N GLY A 230 -1.23 -7.74 4.20
CA GLY A 230 0.08 -8.24 3.83
C GLY A 230 0.49 -9.53 4.54
N VAL A 231 -0.47 -10.24 5.16
CA VAL A 231 -0.29 -11.63 5.60
C VAL A 231 -0.15 -12.54 4.38
N ILE A 232 0.86 -13.40 4.43
CA ILE A 232 1.16 -14.37 3.36
C ILE A 232 0.63 -15.73 3.77
N GLU A 233 -0.09 -16.36 2.86
CA GLU A 233 -0.74 -17.64 3.07
C GLU A 233 -0.47 -18.59 1.91
N GLN A 234 -0.13 -19.84 2.21
CA GLN A 234 -0.11 -20.90 1.20
C GLN A 234 -1.52 -21.50 1.07
N HIS A 235 -2.03 -21.57 -0.16
CA HIS A 235 -3.35 -22.09 -0.52
C HIS A 235 -3.18 -23.30 -1.43
N PRO A 236 -3.66 -24.49 -1.03
CA PRO A 236 -3.58 -25.67 -1.89
C PRO A 236 -4.52 -25.52 -3.10
N ILE A 237 -4.02 -25.84 -4.30
CA ILE A 237 -4.78 -25.70 -5.55
C ILE A 237 -4.99 -27.02 -6.29
N ALA A 238 -4.28 -28.07 -5.91
CA ALA A 238 -4.40 -29.37 -6.54
C ALA A 238 -5.58 -30.18 -6.01
N TYR A 239 -6.00 -31.18 -6.78
CA TYR A 239 -7.11 -32.03 -6.36
C TYR A 239 -6.75 -32.91 -5.15
N TRP A 240 -5.47 -33.21 -4.94
CA TRP A 240 -4.98 -34.12 -3.89
C TRP A 240 -4.74 -33.45 -2.54
N ASN A 241 -4.60 -32.12 -2.49
CA ASN A 241 -4.31 -31.37 -1.27
C ASN A 241 -5.43 -30.39 -0.88
N LYS A 242 -6.66 -30.63 -1.36
CA LYS A 242 -7.81 -29.72 -1.17
C LYS A 242 -7.96 -29.28 0.29
N GLY A 243 -7.95 -27.96 0.47
CA GLY A 243 -8.28 -27.29 1.72
C GLY A 243 -8.83 -25.90 1.40
N HIS A 244 -10.02 -25.58 1.90
CA HIS A 244 -10.61 -24.26 1.67
C HIS A 244 -9.98 -23.25 2.63
N LYS A 245 -9.60 -22.09 2.08
CA LYS A 245 -9.12 -20.93 2.81
C LYS A 245 -9.74 -19.69 2.19
N ASP A 246 -10.22 -18.78 3.01
CA ASP A 246 -10.91 -17.59 2.52
C ASP A 246 -9.92 -16.55 1.97
N ILE A 247 -10.33 -15.88 0.91
CA ILE A 247 -9.58 -14.83 0.23
C ILE A 247 -10.34 -13.53 0.42
N ALA A 248 -9.72 -12.54 1.05
CA ALA A 248 -10.35 -11.25 1.29
C ALA A 248 -10.38 -10.39 0.00
N PRO A 249 -11.34 -9.46 -0.15
CA PRO A 249 -11.31 -8.49 -1.23
C PRO A 249 -10.05 -7.61 -1.16
N GLY A 250 -9.45 -7.34 -2.31
CA GLY A 250 -8.16 -6.67 -2.44
C GLY A 250 -6.95 -7.58 -2.29
N ALA A 251 -7.14 -8.87 -2.03
CA ALA A 251 -6.03 -9.83 -1.94
C ALA A 251 -5.37 -10.06 -3.31
N ILE A 252 -4.15 -10.59 -3.26
CA ILE A 252 -3.37 -10.98 -4.44
C ILE A 252 -3.16 -12.47 -4.39
N ILE A 253 -3.50 -13.16 -5.47
CA ILE A 253 -3.27 -14.58 -5.68
C ILE A 253 -2.07 -14.68 -6.63
N TYR A 254 -0.94 -15.13 -6.09
CA TYR A 254 0.31 -15.27 -6.82
C TYR A 254 0.60 -16.75 -7.09
N LEU A 255 0.73 -17.10 -8.37
CA LEU A 255 1.22 -18.40 -8.79
C LEU A 255 2.72 -18.29 -9.10
N GLY A 256 3.56 -18.95 -8.30
CA GLY A 256 5.01 -18.92 -8.47
C GLY A 256 5.45 -19.57 -9.77
N PHE A 257 6.55 -19.07 -10.33
CA PHE A 257 7.24 -19.68 -11.47
C PHE A 257 8.09 -20.87 -10.98
N ASN A 258 8.05 -21.98 -11.71
CA ASN A 258 8.87 -23.17 -11.49
C ASN A 258 10.15 -23.09 -12.32
N ASN A 259 11.17 -23.85 -11.92
CA ASN A 259 12.41 -24.03 -12.70
C ASN A 259 13.13 -22.72 -13.06
N LEU A 260 13.09 -21.72 -12.17
CA LEU A 260 13.76 -20.44 -12.37
C LEU A 260 15.25 -20.62 -12.73
N PRO A 261 15.80 -19.82 -13.67
CA PRO A 261 17.20 -19.92 -14.07
C PRO A 261 18.19 -19.80 -12.90
N ALA A 262 19.39 -20.36 -13.09
CA ALA A 262 20.45 -20.28 -12.09
C ALA A 262 20.77 -18.81 -11.74
N GLY A 263 20.76 -18.49 -10.44
CA GLY A 263 20.97 -17.12 -9.94
C GLY A 263 19.69 -16.36 -9.60
N TYR A 264 18.51 -16.92 -9.92
CA TYR A 264 17.20 -16.29 -9.67
C TYR A 264 16.29 -17.13 -8.76
N GLN A 265 16.84 -18.08 -8.00
CA GLN A 265 16.05 -19.00 -7.19
C GLN A 265 15.20 -18.30 -6.11
N SER A 266 15.62 -17.12 -5.64
CA SER A 266 14.89 -16.29 -4.67
C SER A 266 13.81 -15.40 -5.28
N LEU A 267 13.68 -15.34 -6.62
CA LEU A 267 12.86 -14.34 -7.28
C LEU A 267 11.38 -14.41 -6.88
N ASN A 268 10.82 -15.62 -6.71
CA ASN A 268 9.46 -15.78 -6.19
C ASN A 268 9.28 -15.14 -4.81
N ASP A 269 10.22 -15.39 -3.89
CA ASP A 269 10.16 -14.83 -2.54
C ASP A 269 10.32 -13.31 -2.55
N GLU A 270 11.16 -12.78 -3.42
CA GLU A 270 11.35 -11.34 -3.61
C GLU A 270 10.08 -10.67 -4.15
N ILE A 271 9.39 -11.31 -5.10
CA ILE A 271 8.10 -10.85 -5.63
C ILE A 271 7.03 -10.86 -4.53
N ILE A 272 6.91 -11.96 -3.78
CA ILE A 272 5.95 -12.08 -2.68
C ILE A 272 6.20 -11.00 -1.62
N ASN A 273 7.48 -10.81 -1.24
CA ASN A 273 7.88 -9.77 -0.29
C ASN A 273 7.63 -8.36 -0.81
N LEU A 274 7.70 -8.13 -2.11
CA LEU A 274 7.32 -6.85 -2.70
C LEU A 274 5.80 -6.66 -2.69
N LEU A 275 5.04 -7.66 -3.14
CA LEU A 275 3.58 -7.61 -3.29
C LEU A 275 2.82 -7.40 -1.97
N ARG A 276 3.32 -7.95 -0.85
CA ARG A 276 2.72 -7.70 0.49
C ARG A 276 2.78 -6.24 0.94
N ASN A 277 3.58 -5.42 0.26
CA ASN A 277 3.69 -3.99 0.49
C ASN A 277 2.86 -3.15 -0.50
N LYS A 278 2.04 -3.78 -1.36
CA LYS A 278 1.11 -3.06 -2.24
C LYS A 278 0.10 -2.27 -1.40
N ALA A 279 -0.09 -1.00 -1.74
CA ALA A 279 -1.19 -0.20 -1.25
C ALA A 279 -2.46 -0.40 -2.09
N LEU A 280 -3.62 -0.22 -1.46
CA LEU A 280 -4.91 -0.13 -2.15
C LEU A 280 -5.22 1.33 -2.53
#